data_AF-A0A6A4GA95-F1
#
_entry.id   AF-A0A6A4GA95-F1
#
_cell.length_a   1.000
_cell.length_b   1.000
_cell.length_c   1.000
_cell.angle_alpha   90.00
_cell.angle_beta   90.00
_cell.angle_gamma   90.00
#
_symmetry.space_group_name_H-M   'P 1'
#
loop_
_entity.id
_entity.type
_entity.pdbx_description
1 polymer ?
#
loop_
_entity_poly.entity_id
_entity_poly.type
_entity_poly.pdbx_seq_one_letter_code
_entity_poly.pdbx_strand_id
1 'polypeptide(L)'
;QEAKLWLPSAVPSVSRLTVCSVPVVETEIKLRQYRCFESLASLRHYLSLWTRIVLAQRAKPRSHHWSTRSQKAFSSVRERADDTAERYRRDRQAILELRGRGDWEQRLQVLRNEDVLSADPGLL
;
A
#
# COMPACT_ATOMS: atom_id res chain seq x y z
N GLN A 1 -18.67 -22.65 2.52
CA GLN A 1 -19.41 -21.41 2.22
C GLN A 1 -18.56 -20.24 2.70
N GLU A 2 -18.30 -19.26 1.84
CA GLU A 2 -17.57 -18.04 2.20
C GLU A 2 -18.61 -16.96 2.55
N ALA A 3 -18.69 -16.59 3.83
CA ALA A 3 -19.61 -15.55 4.28
C ALA A 3 -18.97 -14.18 4.05
N LYS A 4 -19.69 -13.25 3.40
CA LYS A 4 -19.23 -11.88 3.22
C LYS A 4 -19.10 -11.21 4.59
N LEU A 5 -17.86 -10.92 4.99
CA LEU A 5 -17.58 -10.19 6.22
C LEU A 5 -17.88 -8.70 6.01
N TRP A 6 -18.82 -8.16 6.78
CA TRP A 6 -19.12 -6.73 6.81
C TRP A 6 -18.29 -6.05 7.89
N LEU A 7 -17.42 -5.14 7.47
CA LEU A 7 -16.67 -4.27 8.37
C LEU A 7 -17.39 -2.93 8.51
N PRO A 8 -17.26 -2.23 9.64
CA PRO A 8 -17.84 -0.89 9.82
C PRO A 8 -17.56 0.08 8.67
N SER A 9 -16.38 0.04 8.06
CA SER A 9 -16.06 0.90 6.90
C SER A 9 -16.93 0.61 5.68
N ALA A 10 -17.35 -0.64 5.48
CA ALA A 10 -18.21 -1.07 4.38
C ALA A 10 -19.70 -0.78 4.61
N VAL A 11 -20.07 -0.31 5.81
CA VAL A 11 -21.45 0.07 6.15
C VAL A 11 -21.65 1.57 5.88
N PRO A 12 -22.77 1.97 5.22
CA PRO A 12 -23.10 3.39 5.04
C PRO A 12 -23.13 4.15 6.35
N SER A 13 -22.64 5.39 6.35
CA SER A 13 -22.46 6.23 7.54
C SER A 13 -23.74 6.37 8.37
N VAL A 14 -24.90 6.47 7.70
CA VAL A 14 -26.23 6.61 8.32
C VAL A 14 -26.62 5.39 9.14
N SER A 15 -26.32 4.19 8.63
CA SER A 15 -26.69 2.92 9.29
C SER A 15 -25.64 2.46 10.31
N ARG A 16 -24.41 2.97 10.22
CA ARG A 16 -23.30 2.58 11.09
C ARG A 16 -23.57 2.86 12.57
N LEU A 17 -24.23 3.97 12.89
CA LEU A 17 -24.59 4.33 14.26
C LEU A 17 -25.59 3.36 14.90
N THR A 18 -26.42 2.70 14.08
CA THR A 18 -27.45 1.75 14.54
C THR A 18 -26.91 0.32 14.63
N VAL A 19 -26.00 -0.06 13.73
CA VAL A 19 -25.54 -1.45 13.57
C VAL A 19 -24.18 -1.71 14.23
N CYS A 20 -23.29 -0.71 14.29
CA CYS A 20 -21.94 -0.89 14.80
C CYS A 20 -21.79 -0.27 16.19
N SER A 21 -21.27 -1.03 17.14
CA SER A 21 -20.88 -0.49 18.43
C SER A 21 -19.59 0.34 18.30
N VAL A 22 -19.49 1.40 19.10
CA VAL A 22 -18.31 2.28 19.16
C VAL A 22 -16.98 1.50 19.30
N PRO A 23 -16.82 0.52 20.21
CA PRO A 23 -15.55 -0.19 20.35
C PRO A 23 -15.16 -1.00 19.10
N VAL A 24 -16.13 -1.48 18.32
CA VAL A 24 -15.86 -2.21 17.07
C VAL A 24 -15.33 -1.25 15.99
N VAL A 25 -15.91 -0.05 15.89
CA VAL A 25 -15.45 1.01 14.99
C VAL A 25 -14.02 1.43 15.35
N GLU A 26 -13.74 1.67 16.63
CA GLU A 26 -12.39 2.04 17.10
C GLU A 26 -11.36 0.94 16.83
N THR A 27 -11.75 -0.32 17.00
CA THR A 27 -10.89 -1.48 16.73
C THR A 27 -10.55 -1.57 15.25
N GLU A 28 -11.52 -1.35 14.37
CA GLU A 28 -11.25 -1.31 12.93
C GLU A 28 -10.29 -0.15 12.60
N ILE A 29 -10.51 1.06 13.13
CA ILE A 29 -9.62 2.20 12.88
C ILE A 29 -8.17 1.85 13.25
N LYS A 30 -7.95 1.25 14.42
CA LYS A 30 -6.61 0.83 14.88
C LYS A 30 -6.00 -0.22 13.96
N LEU A 31 -6.79 -1.23 13.55
CA LEU A 31 -6.36 -2.27 12.62
C LEU A 31 -5.94 -1.68 11.28
N ARG A 32 -6.75 -0.78 10.70
CA ARG A 32 -6.45 -0.13 9.43
C ARG A 32 -5.21 0.74 9.53
N GLN A 33 -5.04 1.48 10.62
CA GLN A 33 -3.84 2.28 10.88
C GLN A 33 -2.58 1.41 10.92
N TYR A 34 -2.62 0.30 11.65
CA TYR A 34 -1.52 -0.67 11.69
C TYR A 34 -1.18 -1.17 10.28
N ARG A 35 -2.19 -1.62 9.51
CA ARG A 35 -2.01 -2.10 8.13
C ARG A 35 -1.45 -1.03 7.19
N CYS A 36 -1.83 0.23 7.36
CA CYS A 36 -1.25 1.34 6.61
C CYS A 36 0.25 1.46 6.89
N PHE A 37 0.68 1.45 8.15
CA PHE A 37 2.10 1.53 8.49
C PHE A 37 2.89 0.31 7.98
N GLU A 38 2.33 -0.90 8.12
CA GLU A 38 2.91 -2.13 7.59
C GLU A 38 3.04 -2.09 6.06
N SER A 39 2.01 -1.60 5.37
CA SER A 39 2.02 -1.43 3.92
C SER A 39 3.06 -0.40 3.48
N LEU A 40 3.20 0.73 4.18
CA LEU A 40 4.25 1.71 3.89
C LEU A 40 5.66 1.15 4.10
N ALA A 41 5.89 0.38 5.16
CA ALA A 41 7.17 -0.28 5.42
C ALA A 41 7.51 -1.29 4.31
N SER A 42 6.54 -2.11 3.91
CA SER A 42 6.68 -3.07 2.82
C SER A 42 6.91 -2.39 1.47
N LEU A 43 6.19 -1.30 1.19
CA LEU A 43 6.35 -0.53 -0.03
C LEU A 43 7.76 0.05 -0.14
N ARG A 44 8.27 0.67 0.94
CA ARG A 44 9.66 1.17 1.00
C ARG A 44 10.67 0.06 0.74
N HIS A 45 10.43 -1.13 1.27
CA HIS A 45 11.28 -2.29 1.03
C HIS A 45 11.30 -2.69 -0.44
N TYR A 46 10.14 -2.85 -1.09
CA TYR A 46 10.07 -3.22 -2.50
C TYR A 46 10.65 -2.15 -3.42
N LEU A 47 10.41 -0.86 -3.15
CA LEU A 47 11.01 0.24 -3.92
C LEU A 47 12.54 0.28 -3.77
N SER A 48 13.05 0.00 -2.58
CA SER A 48 14.50 -0.10 -2.34
C SER A 48 15.12 -1.27 -3.10
N LEU A 49 14.44 -2.43 -3.12
CA LEU A 49 14.87 -3.58 -3.91
C LEU A 49 14.87 -3.27 -5.41
N TRP A 50 13.80 -2.66 -5.91
CA TRP A 50 13.68 -2.23 -7.31
C TRP A 50 14.82 -1.29 -7.70
N THR A 51 15.08 -0.26 -6.89
CA THR A 51 16.17 0.69 -7.12
C THR A 51 17.52 -0.02 -7.23
N ARG A 52 17.82 -0.96 -6.33
CA ARG A 52 19.07 -1.75 -6.37
C ARG A 52 19.19 -2.58 -7.64
N ILE A 53 18.09 -3.19 -8.08
CA ILE A 53 18.04 -3.97 -9.32
C ILE A 53 18.36 -3.07 -10.53
N VAL A 54 17.71 -1.91 -10.62
CA VAL A 54 17.91 -0.96 -11.73
C VAL A 54 19.34 -0.42 -11.74
N LEU A 55 19.89 -0.04 -10.57
CA LEU A 55 21.28 0.43 -10.45
C LEU A 55 22.28 -0.66 -10.84
N ALA A 56 22.08 -1.90 -10.40
CA ALA A 56 22.94 -3.02 -10.78
C ALA A 56 22.89 -3.28 -12.29
N GLN A 57 21.73 -3.11 -12.92
CA GLN A 57 21.58 -3.20 -14.37
C GLN A 57 22.35 -2.10 -15.09
N ARG A 58 22.21 -0.84 -14.65
CA ARG A 58 22.91 0.31 -15.24
C ARG A 58 24.42 0.16 -15.13
N ALA A 59 24.92 -0.37 -14.02
CA ALA A 59 26.35 -0.59 -13.79
C ALA A 59 26.95 -1.71 -14.66
N LYS A 60 26.14 -2.65 -15.15
CA LYS A 60 26.60 -3.76 -16.02
C LYS A 60 25.80 -3.83 -17.33
N PRO A 61 26.02 -2.87 -18.27
CA PRO A 61 25.28 -2.85 -19.53
C PRO A 61 25.59 -4.06 -20.43
N ARG A 62 26.82 -4.58 -20.40
CA ARG A 62 27.21 -5.70 -21.27
C ARG A 62 26.46 -7.02 -21.00
N SER A 63 25.78 -7.17 -19.85
CA SER A 63 24.97 -8.35 -19.51
C SER A 63 23.47 -8.10 -19.67
N HIS A 64 23.05 -7.39 -20.72
CA HIS A 64 21.65 -7.02 -20.97
C HIS A 64 20.68 -8.20 -21.16
N HIS A 65 21.17 -9.43 -21.37
CA HIS A 65 20.32 -10.60 -21.44
C HIS A 65 20.03 -11.15 -20.04
N TRP A 66 19.06 -10.54 -19.35
CA TRP A 66 18.45 -11.19 -18.20
C TRP A 66 17.87 -12.52 -18.63
N SER A 67 18.13 -13.56 -17.84
CA SER A 67 17.36 -14.80 -18.00
C SER A 67 15.87 -14.49 -17.81
N THR A 68 14.99 -15.22 -18.49
CA THR A 68 13.53 -15.13 -18.29
C THR A 68 13.15 -15.26 -16.81
N ARG A 69 13.93 -16.03 -16.03
CA ARG A 69 13.78 -16.18 -14.58
C ARG A 69 14.06 -14.88 -13.82
N SER A 70 15.11 -14.15 -14.19
CA SER A 70 15.46 -12.85 -13.59
C SER A 70 14.41 -11.78 -13.92
N GLN A 71 13.92 -11.75 -15.16
CA GLN A 71 12.82 -10.84 -15.55
C GLN A 71 11.55 -11.09 -14.73
N LYS A 72 11.16 -12.37 -14.55
CA LYS A 72 10.02 -12.73 -13.70
C LYS A 72 10.21 -12.33 -12.23
N ALA A 73 11.41 -12.49 -11.70
CA ALA A 73 11.73 -12.04 -10.34
C ALA A 73 11.54 -10.51 -10.23
N PHE A 74 11.95 -9.73 -11.24
CA PHE A 74 11.79 -8.27 -11.23
C PHE A 74 10.36 -7.81 -11.40
N SER A 75 9.61 -8.41 -12.31
CA SER A 75 8.19 -8.10 -12.48
C SER A 75 7.44 -8.38 -11.17
N SER A 76 7.77 -9.47 -10.46
CA SER A 76 7.13 -9.78 -9.18
C SER A 76 7.44 -8.76 -8.07
N VAL A 77 8.61 -8.13 -8.06
CA VAL A 77 8.93 -7.08 -7.07
C VAL A 77 8.08 -5.84 -7.33
N ARG A 78 7.90 -5.47 -8.60
CA ARG A 78 7.07 -4.33 -8.98
C ARG A 78 5.59 -4.59 -8.73
N GLU A 79 5.09 -5.75 -9.12
CA GLU A 79 3.72 -6.19 -8.84
C GLU A 79 3.42 -6.15 -7.34
N ARG A 80 4.33 -6.66 -6.51
CA ARG A 80 4.19 -6.57 -5.04
C ARG A 80 4.18 -5.14 -4.52
N ALA A 81 4.95 -4.24 -5.10
CA ALA A 81 4.93 -2.83 -4.74
C ALA A 81 3.56 -2.20 -5.07
N ASP A 82 3.02 -2.49 -6.26
CA ASP A 82 1.72 -2.00 -6.72
C ASP A 82 0.59 -2.55 -5.83
N ASP A 83 0.57 -3.86 -5.56
CA ASP A 83 -0.39 -4.50 -4.65
C ASP A 83 -0.36 -3.89 -3.24
N THR A 84 0.84 -3.61 -2.74
CA THR A 84 1.05 -3.00 -1.42
C THR A 84 0.55 -1.56 -1.40
N ALA A 85 0.80 -0.80 -2.48
CA ALA A 85 0.30 0.57 -2.63
C ALA A 85 -1.23 0.61 -2.69
N GLU A 86 -1.87 -0.33 -3.39
CA GLU A 86 -3.33 -0.42 -3.41
C GLU A 86 -3.90 -0.78 -2.04
N ARG A 87 -3.28 -1.72 -1.32
CA ARG A 87 -3.68 -2.08 0.05
C ARG A 87 -3.66 -0.86 0.96
N TYR A 88 -2.56 -0.10 0.92
CA TYR A 88 -2.44 1.16 1.65
C TYR A 88 -3.57 2.13 1.30
N ARG A 89 -3.86 2.35 0.01
CA ARG A 89 -4.93 3.26 -0.43
C ARG A 89 -6.30 2.82 0.07
N ARG A 90 -6.60 1.51 -0.01
CA ARG A 90 -7.85 0.92 0.49
C ARG A 90 -8.00 1.10 2.00
N ASP A 91 -6.95 0.81 2.77
CA ASP A 91 -6.98 0.96 4.23
C ASP A 91 -7.06 2.44 4.65
N ARG A 92 -6.36 3.34 3.95
CA ARG A 92 -6.46 4.80 4.16
C ARG A 92 -7.88 5.30 3.90
N GLN A 93 -8.52 4.85 2.81
CA GLN A 93 -9.89 5.23 2.48
C GLN A 93 -10.87 4.76 3.56
N ALA A 94 -10.71 3.54 4.08
CA ALA A 94 -11.51 3.05 5.20
C ALA A 94 -11.35 3.91 6.46
N ILE A 95 -10.12 4.35 6.79
CA ILE A 95 -9.89 5.28 7.92
C ILE A 95 -10.61 6.60 7.67
N LEU A 96 -10.55 7.14 6.44
CA LEU A 96 -11.22 8.38 6.07
C LEU A 96 -12.75 8.28 6.22
N GLU A 97 -13.33 7.14 5.84
CA GLU A 97 -14.77 6.88 5.98
C GLU A 97 -15.20 6.72 7.44
N LEU A 98 -14.34 6.19 8.31
CA LEU A 98 -14.65 5.93 9.72
C LEU A 98 -14.41 7.15 10.62
N ARG A 99 -13.28 7.85 10.42
CA ARG A 99 -12.83 8.93 11.28
C ARG A 99 -13.09 10.33 10.68
N GLY A 100 -13.31 10.41 9.37
CA GLY A 100 -13.29 11.68 8.65
C GLY A 100 -11.88 12.25 8.52
N ARG A 101 -11.80 13.48 8.00
CA ARG A 101 -10.53 14.21 7.85
C ARG A 101 -9.98 14.62 9.22
N GLY A 102 -8.65 14.73 9.33
CA GLY A 102 -8.00 15.24 10.54
C GLY A 102 -6.49 15.04 10.57
N ASP A 103 -5.89 15.27 11.73
CA ASP A 103 -4.42 15.27 11.91
C ASP A 103 -3.72 13.97 11.52
N TRP A 104 -4.46 12.86 11.53
CA TRP A 104 -3.94 11.55 11.13
C TRP A 104 -3.48 11.53 9.66
N GLU A 105 -4.02 12.39 8.80
CA GLU A 105 -3.62 12.51 7.39
C GLU A 105 -2.19 13.04 7.23
N GLN A 106 -1.65 13.74 8.23
CA GLN A 106 -0.25 14.19 8.22
C GLN A 106 0.72 13.00 8.32
N ARG A 107 0.32 11.96 9.05
CA ARG A 107 1.08 10.71 9.23
C ARG A 107 0.81 9.70 8.12
N LEU A 108 -0.43 9.62 7.64
CA LEU A 108 -0.87 8.73 6.57
C LEU A 108 -1.34 9.56 5.36
N GLN A 109 -0.36 10.06 4.60
CA GLN A 109 -0.60 10.94 3.45
C GLN A 109 -1.20 10.19 2.25
N VAL A 110 -1.76 10.92 1.30
CA VAL A 110 -2.25 10.33 0.04
C VAL A 110 -1.05 9.77 -0.73
N LEU A 111 -1.05 8.47 -1.02
CA LEU A 111 -0.03 7.81 -1.83
C LEU A 111 -0.39 7.91 -3.31
N ARG A 112 0.30 8.78 -4.04
CA ARG A 112 0.11 9.00 -5.47
C ARG A 112 0.84 7.93 -6.28
N ASN A 113 0.56 7.87 -7.57
CA ASN A 113 1.27 6.94 -8.46
C ASN A 113 2.74 7.34 -8.63
N GLU A 114 3.03 8.64 -8.66
CA GLU A 114 4.40 9.18 -8.74
C GLU A 114 5.29 8.75 -7.57
N ASP A 115 4.72 8.60 -6.36
CA ASP A 115 5.46 8.13 -5.18
C ASP A 115 5.91 6.66 -5.30
N VAL A 116 5.18 5.86 -6.07
CA VAL A 116 5.49 4.44 -6.33
C VAL A 116 6.44 4.29 -7.52
N LEU A 117 6.39 5.22 -8.47
CA LEU A 117 7.22 5.21 -9.68
C LEU A 117 8.61 5.83 -9.49
N SER A 118 8.77 6.80 -8.57
CA SER A 118 10.01 7.59 -8.38
C SER A 118 11.22 6.79 -7.86
N ALA A 119 11.12 5.48 -7.74
CA ALA A 119 12.28 4.59 -7.69
C ALA A 119 12.99 4.44 -9.05
N ASP A 120 12.80 5.37 -9.99
CA ASP A 120 13.65 5.54 -11.16
C ASP A 120 14.89 6.37 -10.77
N PRO A 121 16.09 5.77 -10.74
CA PRO A 121 17.31 6.44 -10.30
C PRO A 121 17.84 7.52 -11.27
N GLY A 122 17.00 8.08 -12.15
CA GLY A 122 17.32 9.24 -12.98
C GLY A 122 16.94 10.59 -12.34
N LEU A 123 16.28 10.57 -11.17
CA LEU A 123 15.81 11.75 -10.44
C LEU A 123 16.50 11.95 -9.07
N LEU A 124 17.53 11.15 -8.77
CA LEU A 124 18.47 11.31 -7.65
C LEU A 124 19.88 11.48 -8.20
#